data_AF-A0A957BS76-F1
#
_entry.id   AF-A0A957BS76-F1
#
_cell.length_a   1.000
_cell.length_b   1.000
_cell.length_c   1.000
_cell.angle_alpha   90.00
_cell.angle_beta   90.00
_cell.angle_gamma   90.00
#
_symmetry.space_group_name_H-M   'P 1'
#
loop_
_entity.id
_entity.type
_entity.pdbx_description
1 polymer ?
#
loop_
_entity_poly.entity_id
_entity_poly.type
_entity_poly.pdbx_seq_one_letter_code
_entity_poly.pdbx_strand_id
1 'polypeptide(L)'
;MSNMRIAVLITHVRQEEKLLFAAFEARGIHPDVIADGDLNIDLTAGPEQFAPSGVPWQAYDLIFERSVSTSRGLYALAIFE
;
A
#
# COMPACT_ATOMS: atom_id res chain seq x y z
N MET A 1 -15.92 12.22 -10.50
CA MET A 1 -14.69 12.13 -9.68
C MET A 1 -14.04 10.82 -10.06
N SER A 2 -12.76 10.82 -10.50
CA SER A 2 -12.07 9.57 -10.78
C SER A 2 -12.04 8.72 -9.50
N ASN A 3 -12.29 7.43 -9.62
CA ASN A 3 -12.32 6.51 -8.49
C ASN A 3 -10.88 6.17 -8.09
N MET A 4 -10.23 7.09 -7.38
CA MET A 4 -8.82 6.97 -6.97
C MET A 4 -8.65 5.79 -6.00
N ARG A 5 -7.78 4.85 -6.36
CA ARG A 5 -7.47 3.67 -5.56
C ARG A 5 -6.11 3.84 -4.89
N ILE A 6 -6.11 3.82 -3.55
CA ILE A 6 -4.92 4.02 -2.73
C ILE A 6 -4.67 2.77 -1.91
N ALA A 7 -3.41 2.39 -1.78
CA ALA A 7 -2.97 1.39 -0.79
C ALA A 7 -2.07 2.04 0.27
N VAL A 8 -2.07 1.46 1.47
CA VAL A 8 -1.16 1.82 2.57
C VAL A 8 -0.45 0.55 3.03
N LEU A 9 0.86 0.51 2.81
CA LEU A 9 1.75 -0.56 3.30
C LEU A 9 2.16 -0.26 4.73
N ILE A 10 1.95 -1.20 5.64
CA ILE A 10 2.17 -0.97 7.07
C ILE A 10 2.63 -2.23 7.79
N THR A 11 3.50 -2.10 8.80
CA THR A 11 3.83 -3.22 9.70
C THR A 11 2.75 -3.42 10.77
N HIS A 12 2.30 -2.33 11.38
CA HIS A 12 1.18 -2.28 12.33
C HIS A 12 0.68 -0.84 12.49
N VAL A 13 -0.56 -0.65 12.94
CA VAL A 13 -1.15 0.69 13.09
C VAL A 13 -0.58 1.44 14.29
N ARG A 14 0.09 2.57 14.06
CA ARG A 14 0.53 3.52 15.11
C ARG A 14 -0.38 4.75 15.15
N GLN A 15 -0.06 5.72 16.00
CA GLN A 15 -0.84 6.95 16.13
C GLN A 15 -0.81 7.76 14.83
N GLU A 16 0.33 7.76 14.14
CA GLU A 16 0.55 8.42 12.86
C GLU A 16 -0.36 7.86 11.78
N GLU A 17 -0.49 6.53 11.68
CA GLU A 17 -1.38 5.91 10.69
C GLU A 17 -2.85 6.13 11.02
N LYS A 18 -3.25 6.18 12.30
CA LYS A 18 -4.60 6.60 12.69
C LYS A 18 -4.93 8.01 12.21
N LEU A 19 -4.00 8.95 12.36
CA LEU A 19 -4.16 10.32 11.87
C LEU A 19 -4.26 10.36 10.34
N LEU A 20 -3.47 9.56 9.65
CA LEU A 20 -3.51 9.43 8.19
C LEU A 20 -4.86 8.85 7.72
N PHE A 21 -5.36 7.79 8.36
CA PHE A 21 -6.66 7.19 8.03
C PHE A 21 -7.81 8.16 8.27
N ALA A 22 -7.80 8.91 9.38
CA ALA A 22 -8.78 9.98 9.61
C ALA A 22 -8.74 11.06 8.52
N ALA A 23 -7.56 11.40 8.01
CA ALA A 23 -7.42 12.35 6.91
C ALA A 23 -7.95 11.81 5.57
N PHE A 24 -7.81 10.51 5.31
CA PHE A 24 -8.44 9.86 4.16
C PHE A 24 -9.96 9.80 4.30
N GLU A 25 -10.47 9.40 5.46
CA GLU A 25 -11.90 9.33 5.76
C GLU A 25 -12.58 10.69 5.61
N ALA A 26 -11.94 11.77 6.09
CA ALA A 26 -12.42 13.14 5.89
C ALA A 26 -12.53 13.57 4.41
N ARG A 27 -11.90 12.82 3.49
CA ARG A 27 -11.98 13.01 2.04
C ARG A 27 -12.86 11.97 1.33
N GLY A 28 -13.50 11.07 2.08
CA GLY A 28 -14.29 9.96 1.53
C GLY A 28 -13.44 8.91 0.81
N ILE A 29 -12.16 8.80 1.16
CA ILE A 29 -11.24 7.81 0.59
C ILE A 29 -11.05 6.67 1.59
N HIS A 30 -11.14 5.44 1.10
CA HIS A 30 -10.91 4.23 1.89
C HIS A 30 -9.75 3.44 1.26
N PRO A 31 -8.51 3.65 1.74
CA PRO A 31 -7.37 2.92 1.21
C PRO A 31 -7.41 1.43 1.57
N ASP A 32 -6.86 0.60 0.71
CA ASP A 32 -6.55 -0.79 1.06
C ASP A 32 -5.35 -0.80 2.02
N VAL A 33 -5.53 -1.31 3.22
CA VAL A 33 -4.44 -1.45 4.20
C VAL A 33 -3.81 -2.82 4.03
N ILE A 34 -2.53 -2.84 3.67
CA ILE A 34 -1.79 -4.06 3.36
C ILE A 34 -0.68 -4.21 4.40
N ALA A 35 -0.69 -5.34 5.12
CA ALA A 35 0.40 -5.65 6.03
C ALA A 35 1.66 -5.95 5.22
N ASP A 36 2.76 -5.28 5.56
CA ASP A 36 4.03 -5.47 4.87
C ASP A 36 4.47 -6.94 4.94
N GLY A 37 4.24 -7.62 6.07
CA GLY A 37 4.53 -9.03 6.31
C GLY A 37 3.81 -10.01 5.38
N ASP A 38 2.69 -9.61 4.80
CA ASP A 38 1.89 -10.44 3.87
C ASP A 38 2.35 -10.30 2.42
N LEU A 39 3.31 -9.41 2.15
CA LEU A 39 3.88 -9.26 0.80
C LEU A 39 4.62 -10.52 0.38
N ASN A 40 4.15 -11.11 -0.72
CA ASN A 40 4.83 -12.15 -1.47
C ASN A 40 4.94 -11.68 -2.92
N ILE A 41 6.15 -11.35 -3.35
CA ILE A 41 6.42 -10.68 -4.63
C ILE A 41 7.09 -11.70 -5.55
N ASP A 42 6.50 -11.90 -6.72
CA ASP A 42 7.18 -12.57 -7.82
C ASP A 42 8.08 -11.56 -8.53
N LEU A 43 9.40 -11.72 -8.37
CA LEU A 43 10.42 -10.86 -8.96
C LEU A 43 10.55 -11.00 -10.48
N THR A 44 9.89 -12.00 -11.07
CA THR A 44 9.88 -12.25 -12.52
C THR A 44 8.60 -11.77 -13.20
N ALA A 45 7.57 -11.45 -12.42
CA ALA A 45 6.32 -10.89 -12.90
C ALA A 45 6.37 -9.35 -12.89
N GLY A 46 5.53 -8.73 -13.72
CA GLY A 46 5.35 -7.28 -13.71
C GLY A 46 4.32 -6.79 -12.69
N PRO A 47 3.89 -5.53 -12.78
CA PRO A 47 2.93 -4.92 -11.86
C PRO A 47 1.48 -5.42 -12.08
N GLU A 48 1.24 -6.31 -13.04
CA GLU A 48 -0.02 -7.05 -13.19
C GLU A 48 -0.26 -8.10 -12.09
N GLN A 49 0.79 -8.48 -11.36
CA GLN A 49 0.65 -9.39 -10.21
C GLN A 49 -0.22 -8.77 -9.11
N PHE A 50 -0.89 -9.62 -8.33
CA PHE A 50 -1.85 -9.19 -7.33
C PHE A 50 -1.18 -8.83 -6.00
N ALA A 51 -1.59 -7.69 -5.43
CA ALA A 51 -1.34 -7.35 -4.04
C ALA A 51 -2.14 -8.27 -3.09
N PRO A 52 -1.78 -8.35 -1.80
CA PRO A 52 -2.55 -9.12 -0.80
C PRO A 52 -4.04 -8.72 -0.68
N SER A 53 -4.39 -7.50 -1.09
CA SER A 53 -5.78 -7.02 -1.19
C SER A 53 -6.61 -7.69 -2.29
N GLY A 54 -5.99 -8.49 -3.17
CA GLY A 54 -6.62 -9.06 -4.37
C GLY A 54 -6.71 -8.08 -5.55
N VAL A 55 -6.00 -6.95 -5.49
CA VAL A 55 -5.95 -5.94 -6.55
C VAL A 55 -4.60 -5.99 -7.25
N PRO A 56 -4.53 -5.94 -8.60
CA PRO A 56 -3.25 -5.83 -9.31
C PRO A 56 -2.49 -4.58 -8.87
N TRP A 57 -1.16 -4.68 -8.68
CA TRP A 57 -0.34 -3.54 -8.25
C TRP A 57 -0.49 -2.31 -9.16
N GLN A 58 -0.55 -2.51 -10.48
CA GLN A 58 -0.76 -1.46 -11.48
C GLN A 58 -2.13 -0.76 -11.41
N ALA A 59 -3.10 -1.29 -10.66
CA ALA A 59 -4.43 -0.68 -10.50
C ALA A 59 -4.50 0.33 -9.35
N TYR A 60 -3.43 0.47 -8.56
CA TYR A 60 -3.30 1.52 -7.56
C TYR A 60 -2.77 2.80 -8.18
N ASP A 61 -3.44 3.92 -7.93
CA ASP A 61 -2.98 5.25 -8.36
C ASP A 61 -1.86 5.77 -7.44
N LEU A 62 -1.84 5.32 -6.18
CA LEU A 62 -0.88 5.75 -5.17
C LEU A 62 -0.73 4.69 -4.06
N ILE A 63 0.50 4.53 -3.59
CA ILE A 63 0.83 3.63 -2.47
C ILE A 63 1.62 4.40 -1.43
N PHE A 64 1.13 4.41 -0.19
CA PHE A 64 1.82 5.00 0.94
C PHE A 64 2.63 3.95 1.69
N GLU A 65 3.94 4.13 1.73
CA GLU A 65 4.87 3.32 2.52
C GLU A 65 4.91 3.85 3.96
N ARG A 66 4.50 3.01 4.93
CA ARG A 66 4.42 3.33 6.36
C ARG A 66 5.01 2.22 7.25
N SER A 67 5.78 1.30 6.68
CA SER A 67 6.43 0.21 7.40
C SER A 67 7.39 0.77 8.45
N VAL A 68 7.58 0.02 9.53
CA VAL A 68 8.54 0.39 10.58
C VAL A 68 9.97 0.14 10.12
N SER A 69 10.19 -0.91 9.33
CA SER A 69 11.50 -1.24 8.76
C SER A 69 11.75 -0.46 7.49
N THR A 70 12.78 0.39 7.49
CA THR A 70 13.25 1.11 6.30
C THR A 70 13.58 0.17 5.15
N SER A 71 14.25 -0.96 5.43
CA SER A 71 14.66 -1.89 4.38
C SER A 71 13.46 -2.62 3.76
N ARG A 72 12.48 -3.06 4.57
CA ARG A 72 11.25 -3.65 4.02
C ARG A 72 10.51 -2.65 3.17
N GLY A 73 10.28 -1.44 3.69
CA GLY A 73 9.55 -0.39 2.98
C GLY A 73 10.21 -0.06 1.63
N LEU A 74 11.53 0.13 1.63
CA LEU A 74 12.30 0.44 0.43
C LEU A 74 12.16 -0.68 -0.63
N TYR A 75 12.39 -1.94 -0.26
CA TYR A 75 12.31 -3.05 -1.22
C TYR A 75 10.88 -3.37 -1.65
N ALA A 76 9.88 -3.14 -0.78
CA ALA A 76 8.48 -3.26 -1.15
C ALA A 76 8.07 -2.25 -2.22
N LEU A 77 8.73 -1.08 -2.28
CA LEU A 77 8.47 -0.07 -3.31
C LEU A 77 9.25 -0.32 -4.62
N ALA A 78 10.32 -1.10 -4.59
CA ALA A 78 11.13 -1.39 -5.78
C ALA A 78 10.35 -2.12 -6.89
N ILE A 79 9.18 -2.70 -6.59
CA ILE A 79 8.31 -3.33 -7.59
C ILE A 79 7.61 -2.33 -8.51
N PHE A 80 7.67 -1.03 -8.19
CA PHE A 80 7.06 0.04 -8.96
C PHE A 80 8.06 0.82 -9.83
N GLU A 81 9.33 0.42 -9.85
CA GLU A 81 10.39 0.96 -10.71
C GLU A 81 10.53 0.15 -12.00
#